data_AF-A0A7S2TAY2-F1
#
_entry.id   AF-A0A7S2TAY2-F1
#
_cell.length_a   1.000
_cell.length_b   1.000
_cell.length_c   1.000
_cell.angle_alpha   90.00
_cell.angle_beta   90.00
_cell.angle_gamma   90.00
#
_symmetry.space_group_name_H-M   'P 1'
#
loop_
_entity.id
_entity.type
_entity.pdbx_description
1 polymer ?
#
loop_
_entity_poly.entity_id
_entity_poly.type
_entity_poly.pdbx_seq_one_letter_code
_entity_poly.pdbx_strand_id
1 'polypeptide(L)'
;VFKQKPAYEMAMEAYKKTDEFKQDEKEKSGTKRKSSKDKDENAPKRTKSAYFFFLDDVRAPIMKELDTKKIGDVAKEAGARWQKLSSAEKKKYEDQAAAAKAAAGK
;
A
#
# COMPACT_ATOMS: atom_id res chain seq x y z
N VAL A 1 -18.64 -33.57 6.98
CA VAL A 1 -17.57 -33.17 6.04
C VAL A 1 -18.03 -31.92 5.32
N PHE A 2 -17.33 -30.80 5.53
CA PHE A 2 -17.82 -29.45 5.27
C PHE A 2 -17.86 -29.12 3.77
N LYS A 3 -19.00 -28.56 3.36
CA LYS A 3 -19.48 -28.32 1.99
C LYS A 3 -18.65 -27.28 1.21
N GLN A 4 -18.52 -27.52 -0.10
CA GLN A 4 -18.63 -26.54 -1.19
C GLN A 4 -17.70 -25.30 -1.15
N LYS A 5 -16.54 -25.37 -1.82
CA LYS A 5 -15.68 -24.22 -2.15
C LYS A 5 -15.47 -23.86 -3.65
N PRO A 6 -15.88 -24.63 -4.67
CA PRO A 6 -15.61 -24.23 -6.06
C PRO A 6 -16.52 -23.09 -6.54
N ALA A 7 -17.75 -23.02 -6.05
CA ALA A 7 -18.71 -21.99 -6.46
C ALA A 7 -18.39 -20.59 -5.91
N TYR A 8 -17.72 -20.51 -4.75
CA TYR A 8 -17.35 -19.24 -4.13
C TYR A 8 -16.19 -18.57 -4.85
N GLU A 9 -15.19 -19.33 -5.30
CA GLU A 9 -14.10 -18.79 -6.12
C GLU A 9 -14.58 -18.31 -7.49
N MET A 10 -15.45 -19.09 -8.17
CA MET A 10 -16.01 -18.67 -9.46
C MET A 10 -16.90 -17.43 -9.35
N ALA A 11 -17.70 -17.32 -8.28
CA ALA A 11 -18.52 -16.13 -8.03
C ALA A 11 -17.69 -14.89 -7.68
N MET A 12 -16.57 -15.06 -6.96
CA MET A 12 -15.65 -13.97 -6.63
C MET A 12 -14.83 -13.51 -7.85
N GLU A 13 -14.52 -14.42 -8.77
CA GLU A 13 -13.83 -14.08 -10.03
C GLU A 13 -14.75 -13.36 -11.02
N ALA A 14 -16.02 -13.78 -11.10
CA ALA A 14 -17.04 -13.03 -11.84
C ALA A 14 -17.24 -11.62 -11.25
N TYR A 15 -17.26 -11.48 -9.92
CA TYR A 15 -17.41 -10.21 -9.24
C TYR A 15 -16.20 -9.27 -9.41
N LYS A 16 -14.97 -9.79 -9.49
CA LYS A 16 -13.77 -8.98 -9.81
C LYS A 16 -13.74 -8.48 -11.26
N LYS A 17 -14.50 -9.10 -12.15
CA LYS A 17 -14.52 -8.79 -13.59
C LYS A 17 -15.65 -7.86 -14.00
N THR A 18 -16.58 -7.54 -13.09
CA THR A 18 -17.63 -6.56 -13.34
C THR A 18 -17.05 -5.15 -13.43
N ASP A 19 -17.68 -4.30 -14.24
CA ASP A 19 -17.34 -2.88 -14.34
C ASP A 19 -17.57 -2.15 -13.00
N GLU A 20 -18.45 -2.68 -12.15
CA GLU A 20 -18.73 -2.21 -10.79
C GLU A 20 -17.53 -2.34 -9.83
N PHE A 21 -16.75 -3.43 -9.89
CA PHE A 21 -15.53 -3.57 -9.07
C PHE A 21 -14.42 -2.62 -9.53
N LYS A 22 -14.31 -2.39 -10.85
CA LYS A 22 -13.37 -1.41 -11.41
C LYS A 22 -13.76 0.03 -11.03
N GLN A 23 -15.06 0.29 -10.87
CA GLN A 23 -15.56 1.60 -10.48
C GLN A 23 -15.35 1.89 -8.98
N ASP A 24 -15.57 0.92 -8.09
CA ASP A 24 -15.22 1.02 -6.65
C ASP A 24 -13.71 1.20 -6.42
N GLU A 25 -12.86 0.49 -7.18
CA GLU A 25 -11.40 0.64 -7.08
C GLU A 25 -10.96 2.04 -7.56
N LYS A 26 -11.58 2.54 -8.63
CA LYS A 26 -11.32 3.88 -9.17
C LYS A 26 -11.81 4.98 -8.23
N GLU A 27 -12.92 4.79 -7.54
CA GLU A 27 -13.47 5.74 -6.58
C GLU A 27 -12.62 5.82 -5.29
N LYS A 28 -12.10 4.68 -4.80
CA LYS A 28 -11.10 4.67 -3.69
C LYS A 28 -9.75 5.27 -4.09
N SER A 29 -9.36 5.19 -5.36
CA SER A 29 -8.13 5.82 -5.88
C SER A 29 -8.26 7.34 -6.10
N GLY A 30 -9.50 7.87 -6.01
CA GLY A 30 -9.84 9.27 -6.23
C GLY A 30 -9.55 10.20 -5.05
N THR A 31 -8.48 9.99 -4.26
CA THR A 31 -8.02 11.06 -3.37
C THR A 31 -7.33 12.13 -4.21
N LYS A 32 -8.15 13.10 -4.65
CA LYS A 32 -7.75 14.45 -5.05
C LYS A 32 -6.50 14.85 -4.27
N ARG A 33 -5.35 15.01 -4.96
CA ARG A 33 -4.15 15.60 -4.35
C ARG A 33 -4.58 16.97 -3.84
N LYS A 34 -4.83 17.09 -2.54
CA LYS A 34 -4.96 18.39 -1.89
C LYS A 34 -3.60 19.03 -2.09
N SER A 35 -3.53 20.00 -3.01
CA SER A 35 -2.32 20.79 -3.21
C SER A 35 -1.94 21.31 -1.82
N SER A 36 -0.66 21.18 -1.50
CA SER A 36 -0.08 21.70 -0.27
C SER A 36 -0.19 23.22 -0.33
N LYS A 37 -1.35 23.73 0.08
CA LYS A 37 -1.54 25.12 0.44
C LYS A 37 -0.76 25.30 1.74
N ASP A 38 0.36 26.01 1.60
CA ASP A 38 1.13 26.65 2.67
C ASP A 38 1.32 25.77 3.92
N LYS A 39 2.31 24.87 3.88
CA LYS A 39 2.74 24.16 5.09
C LYS A 39 3.47 25.17 5.95
N ASP A 40 2.84 25.61 7.05
CA ASP A 40 3.53 26.33 8.11
C ASP A 40 4.84 25.61 8.47
N GLU A 41 5.95 26.34 8.56
CA GLU A 41 7.26 25.78 8.93
C GLU A 41 7.26 25.14 10.33
N ASN A 42 6.21 25.41 11.13
CA ASN A 42 5.98 24.85 12.46
C ASN A 42 5.03 23.63 12.47
N ALA A 43 4.56 23.16 11.31
CA ALA A 43 3.76 21.95 11.25
C ALA A 43 4.67 20.70 11.37
N PRO A 44 4.43 19.78 12.32
CA PRO A 44 5.24 18.59 12.46
C PRO A 44 5.24 17.81 11.14
N LYS A 45 6.43 17.58 10.60
CA LYS A 45 6.61 16.80 9.36
C LYS A 45 5.94 15.45 9.57
N ARG A 46 4.94 15.13 8.74
CA ARG A 46 4.19 13.87 8.86
C ARG A 46 5.15 12.68 8.94
N THR A 47 4.95 11.82 9.92
CA THR A 47 5.77 10.63 10.11
C THR A 47 5.50 9.61 9.01
N LYS A 48 6.53 8.86 8.63
CA LYS A 48 6.39 7.76 7.68
C LYS A 48 5.53 6.65 8.30
N SER A 49 4.61 6.06 7.52
CA SER A 49 3.86 4.87 7.93
C SER A 49 4.66 3.59 7.68
N ALA A 50 4.22 2.46 8.22
CA ALA A 50 4.88 1.15 8.08
C ALA A 50 5.18 0.79 6.62
N TYR A 51 4.20 1.05 5.75
CA TYR A 51 4.34 0.80 4.32
C TYR A 51 5.42 1.68 3.67
N PHE A 52 5.61 2.92 4.13
CA PHE A 52 6.66 3.79 3.61
C PHE A 52 8.06 3.36 4.05
N PHE A 53 8.21 2.81 5.26
CA PHE A 53 9.46 2.18 5.67
C PHE A 53 9.79 0.95 4.81
N PHE A 54 8.79 0.10 4.58
CA PHE A 54 8.94 -1.03 3.67
C PHE A 54 9.30 -0.59 2.24
N LEU A 55 8.60 0.41 1.70
CA LEU A 55 8.85 0.95 0.36
C LEU A 55 10.28 1.47 0.18
N ASP A 56 10.85 2.13 1.19
CA ASP A 56 12.23 2.62 1.12
C ASP A 56 13.21 1.46 0.91
N ASP A 57 13.00 0.32 1.57
CA ASP A 57 13.83 -0.88 1.44
C ASP A 57 13.61 -1.60 0.10
N VAL A 58 12.34 -1.74 -0.34
CA VAL A 58 12.01 -2.57 -1.52
C VAL A 58 12.00 -1.82 -2.84
N ARG A 59 11.91 -0.49 -2.84
CA ARG A 59 11.89 0.30 -4.08
C ARG A 59 13.15 0.09 -4.90
N ALA A 60 14.32 0.14 -4.27
CA ALA A 60 15.60 -0.05 -4.95
C ALA A 60 15.75 -1.44 -5.60
N PRO A 61 15.48 -2.57 -4.91
CA PRO A 61 15.52 -3.89 -5.54
C PRO A 61 14.46 -4.06 -6.62
N ILE A 62 13.22 -3.59 -6.42
CA ILE A 62 12.16 -3.69 -7.44
C ILE A 62 12.54 -2.87 -8.70
N MET A 63 13.10 -1.68 -8.53
CA MET A 63 13.58 -0.87 -9.66
C MET A 63 14.67 -1.58 -10.47
N LYS A 64 15.58 -2.29 -9.79
CA LYS A 64 16.63 -3.09 -10.45
C LYS A 64 16.06 -4.33 -11.14
N GLU A 65 15.15 -5.04 -10.49
CA GLU A 65 14.52 -6.26 -11.06
C GLU A 65 13.66 -5.95 -12.28
N LEU A 66 12.94 -4.83 -12.26
CA LEU A 66 12.07 -4.43 -13.37
C LEU A 66 12.81 -3.58 -14.43
N ASP A 67 14.08 -3.25 -14.21
CA ASP A 67 14.87 -2.29 -14.99
C ASP A 67 14.09 -1.02 -15.39
N THR A 68 13.19 -0.57 -14.51
CA THR A 68 12.25 0.51 -14.81
C THR A 68 12.46 1.69 -13.89
N LYS A 69 12.47 2.88 -14.50
CA LYS A 69 12.44 4.15 -13.77
C LYS A 69 11.00 4.58 -13.45
N LYS A 70 9.99 3.83 -13.92
CA LYS A 70 8.58 4.15 -13.71
C LYS A 70 8.16 3.77 -12.28
N ILE A 71 7.98 4.80 -11.46
CA ILE A 71 7.53 4.67 -10.06
C ILE A 71 6.16 3.97 -9.97
N GLY A 72 5.30 4.14 -10.98
CA GLY A 72 3.98 3.49 -11.01
C GLY A 72 4.06 1.96 -11.04
N ASP A 73 4.98 1.39 -11.82
CA ASP A 73 5.16 -0.06 -11.92
C ASP A 73 5.81 -0.63 -10.65
N VAL A 74 6.78 0.11 -10.10
CA VAL A 74 7.42 -0.21 -8.82
C VAL A 74 6.41 -0.21 -7.67
N ALA A 75 5.49 0.77 -7.64
CA ALA A 75 4.47 0.87 -6.61
C ALA A 75 3.46 -0.28 -6.67
N LYS A 76 3.10 -0.76 -7.88
CA LYS A 76 2.24 -1.93 -8.06
C LYS A 76 2.89 -3.19 -7.50
N GLU A 77 4.15 -3.42 -7.86
CA GLU A 77 4.90 -4.60 -7.40
C GLU A 77 5.16 -4.54 -5.89
N ALA A 78 5.52 -3.37 -5.36
CA ALA A 78 5.70 -3.18 -3.92
C ALA A 78 4.39 -3.41 -3.14
N GLY A 79 3.26 -2.94 -3.65
CA GLY A 79 1.94 -3.20 -3.05
C GLY A 79 1.61 -4.70 -3.01
N ALA A 80 1.91 -5.42 -4.09
CA ALA A 80 1.73 -6.88 -4.14
C ALA A 80 2.64 -7.59 -3.13
N ARG A 81 3.91 -7.20 -3.03
CA ARG A 81 4.86 -7.76 -2.04
C ARG A 81 4.42 -7.46 -0.61
N TRP A 82 3.98 -6.24 -0.32
CA TRP A 82 3.44 -5.88 0.99
C TRP A 82 2.27 -6.77 1.39
N GLN A 83 1.32 -7.05 0.49
CA GLN A 83 0.22 -7.96 0.81
C GLN A 83 0.70 -9.39 1.08
N LYS A 84 1.73 -9.86 0.36
CA LYS A 84 2.35 -11.18 0.53
C LYS A 84 3.22 -11.30 1.79
N LEU A 85 3.68 -10.20 2.38
CA LEU A 85 4.46 -10.24 3.61
C LEU A 85 3.67 -10.91 4.74
N SER A 86 4.38 -11.68 5.56
CA SER A 86 3.85 -12.26 6.77
C SER A 86 3.49 -11.18 7.80
N SER A 87 2.57 -11.49 8.71
CA SER A 87 2.22 -10.58 9.82
C SER A 87 3.43 -10.22 10.69
N ALA A 88 4.42 -11.12 10.80
CA ALA A 88 5.65 -10.86 11.55
C ALA A 88 6.52 -9.79 10.89
N GLU A 89 6.67 -9.83 9.56
CA GLU A 89 7.42 -8.82 8.82
C GLU A 89 6.69 -7.48 8.79
N LYS A 90 5.37 -7.50 8.56
CA LYS A 90 4.54 -6.29 8.67
C LYS A 90 4.68 -5.65 10.06
N LYS A 91 4.64 -6.47 11.11
CA LYS A 91 4.77 -6.00 12.49
C LYS A 91 6.09 -5.26 12.74
N LYS A 92 7.22 -5.75 12.20
CA LYS A 92 8.52 -5.04 12.29
C LYS A 92 8.43 -3.62 11.73
N TYR A 93 7.81 -3.45 10.56
CA TYR A 93 7.63 -2.14 9.94
C TYR A 93 6.59 -1.28 10.67
N GLU A 94 5.56 -1.90 11.26
CA GLU A 94 4.56 -1.23 12.11
C GLU A 94 5.16 -0.71 13.41
N ASP A 95 6.02 -1.48 14.08
CA ASP A 95 6.76 -1.04 15.27
C ASP A 95 7.68 0.15 14.95
N GLN A 96 8.40 0.10 13.81
CA GLN A 96 9.22 1.21 13.33
C GLN A 96 8.38 2.47 13.05
N ALA A 97 7.21 2.28 12.44
CA ALA A 97 6.28 3.38 12.18
C ALA A 97 5.65 3.94 13.46
N ALA A 98 5.34 3.10 14.44
CA ALA A 98 4.83 3.51 15.74
C ALA A 98 5.88 4.33 16.51
N ALA A 99 7.15 3.89 16.50
CA ALA A 99 8.27 4.63 17.07
C ALA A 99 8.46 6.00 16.38
N ALA A 100 8.43 6.03 15.05
CA ALA A 100 8.53 7.27 14.28
C ALA A 100 7.35 8.21 14.56
N LYS A 101 6.12 7.67 14.67
CA LYS A 101 4.91 8.40 15.05
C LYS A 101 5.04 9.06 16.42
N ALA A 102 5.55 8.32 17.41
CA ALA A 102 5.76 8.84 18.76
C ALA A 102 6.81 9.97 18.79
N ALA A 103 7.85 9.87 17.97
CA ALA A 103 8.94 10.86 17.95
C ALA A 103 8.55 12.22 17.36
N ALA A 104 7.60 12.28 16.41
CA ALA A 104 7.20 13.56 15.80
C ALA A 104 6.00 14.25 16.47
N GLY A 105 5.38 13.57 17.45
CA GLY A 105 4.32 14.14 18.28
C GLY A 105 4.83 14.73 19.60
N LYS A 106 6.15 14.85 19.77
CA LYS A 106 6.82 15.42 20.93
C LYS A 106 7.55 16.70 20.54
#